data_AF-A0A662EIZ5-F1
#
_entry.id   AF-A0A662EIZ5-F1
#
_cell.length_a   1.000
_cell.length_b   1.000
_cell.length_c   1.000
_cell.angle_alpha   90.00
_cell.angle_beta   90.00
_cell.angle_gamma   90.00
#
_symmetry.space_group_name_H-M   'P 1'
#
loop_
_entity.id
_entity.type
_entity.pdbx_description
1 polymer ?
#
loop_
_entity_poly.entity_id
_entity_poly.type
_entity_poly.pdbx_seq_one_letter_code
_entity_poly.pdbx_strand_id
1 'polypeptide(L)'
;MRCTICKKPAVIKLRHANLRLCPEHLVARVEKVVAETIRKFRMFAPEERVLVAVSGGKDSLALWEILTKLGYRADGVYLDLGIAGYSERS
;
A
#
# COMPACT_ATOMS: atom_id res chain seq x y z
N MET A 1 21.97 1.21 11.57
CA MET A 1 21.86 2.26 10.51
C MET A 1 20.83 3.31 10.93
N ARG A 2 20.94 4.59 10.51
CA ARG A 2 20.00 5.67 10.89
C ARG A 2 19.13 6.11 9.71
N CYS A 3 17.87 6.43 9.99
CA CYS A 3 16.94 6.98 9.02
C CYS A 3 17.48 8.29 8.45
N THR A 4 17.42 8.45 7.13
CA THR A 4 17.91 9.65 6.44
C THR A 4 17.14 10.90 6.88
N ILE A 5 15.85 10.77 7.20
CA ILE A 5 14.94 11.87 7.56
C ILE A 5 15.06 12.23 9.05
N CYS A 6 14.62 11.37 9.96
CA CYS A 6 14.55 11.69 11.40
C CYS A 6 15.71 11.17 12.26
N LYS A 7 16.71 10.52 11.65
CA LYS A 7 17.89 9.92 12.33
C LYS A 7 17.60 8.80 13.35
N LYS A 8 16.34 8.41 13.60
CA LYS A 8 15.95 7.20 14.35
C LYS A 8 16.52 5.92 13.71
N PRO A 9 16.56 4.77 14.41
CA PRO A 9 16.97 3.50 13.82
C PRO A 9 16.21 3.20 12.52
N ALA A 10 16.95 2.95 11.43
CA ALA A 10 16.36 2.55 10.15
C ALA A 10 16.23 1.03 10.06
N VAL A 11 15.12 0.58 9.47
CA VAL A 11 14.79 -0.84 9.28
C VAL A 11 15.08 -1.31 7.85
N ILE A 12 15.20 -0.38 6.88
CA ILE A 12 15.48 -0.72 5.49
C ILE A 12 16.42 0.29 4.82
N LYS A 13 17.22 -0.18 3.86
CA LYS A 13 17.97 0.64 2.90
C LYS A 13 17.43 0.43 1.48
N LEU A 14 16.77 1.43 0.93
CA LEU A 14 16.31 1.46 -0.46
C LEU A 14 17.50 1.81 -1.37
N ARG A 15 18.12 0.80 -1.98
CA ARG A 15 19.35 0.97 -2.79
C ARG A 15 19.15 1.90 -3.98
N HIS A 16 18.05 1.76 -4.73
CA HIS A 16 17.74 2.56 -5.91
C HIS A 16 17.60 4.07 -5.63
N ALA A 17 17.24 4.45 -4.40
CA ALA A 17 17.08 5.85 -3.99
C ALA A 17 18.19 6.32 -3.03
N ASN A 18 19.12 5.44 -2.67
CA ASN A 18 20.12 5.66 -1.62
C ASN A 18 19.53 6.18 -0.28
N LEU A 19 18.35 5.67 0.11
CA LEU A 19 17.65 6.09 1.34
C LEU A 19 17.66 5.01 2.41
N ARG A 20 17.76 5.43 3.68
CA ARG A 20 17.58 4.58 4.85
C ARG A 20 16.34 5.07 5.59
N LEU A 21 15.38 4.20 5.87
CA LEU A 21 14.08 4.61 6.44
C LEU A 21 13.78 3.84 7.72
N CYS A 22 13.28 4.55 8.72
CA CYS A 22 12.58 3.95 9.86
C CYS A 22 11.16 3.56 9.42
N PRO A 23 10.42 2.75 10.21
CA PRO A 23 9.11 2.24 9.81
C PRO A 23 8.13 3.33 9.37
N GLU A 24 8.06 4.44 10.11
CA GLU A 24 7.11 5.53 9.86
C GLU A 24 7.39 6.22 8.51
N HIS A 25 8.66 6.52 8.23
CA HIS A 25 9.05 7.15 6.97
C HIS A 25 9.05 6.17 5.78
N LEU A 26 9.14 4.87 6.03
CA LEU A 26 8.93 3.86 4.99
C LEU A 26 7.46 3.85 4.55
N VAL A 27 6.54 3.76 5.50
CA VAL A 27 5.08 3.77 5.24
C VAL A 27 4.68 5.05 4.51
N ALA A 28 5.06 6.22 5.04
CA ALA A 28 4.76 7.50 4.41
C ALA A 28 5.34 7.63 2.98
N ARG A 29 6.51 7.02 2.71
CA ARG A 29 7.08 6.99 1.36
C ARG A 29 6.26 6.10 0.42
N VAL A 30 5.81 4.94 0.87
CA VAL A 30 4.98 4.04 0.06
C VAL A 30 3.65 4.72 -0.29
N GLU A 31 2.97 5.32 0.69
CA GLU A 31 1.72 6.07 0.48
C GLU A 31 1.92 7.21 -0.55
N LYS A 32 3.02 7.97 -0.42
CA LYS A 32 3.37 9.04 -1.37
C LYS A 32 3.59 8.49 -2.79
N VAL A 33 4.34 7.40 -2.93
CA VAL A 33 4.62 6.79 -4.24
C VAL A 33 3.34 6.28 -4.90
N VAL A 34 2.43 5.66 -4.14
CA VAL A 34 1.11 5.24 -4.64
C VAL A 34 0.33 6.45 -5.16
N ALA A 35 0.20 7.52 -4.37
CA ALA A 35 -0.50 8.73 -4.75
C ALA A 35 0.11 9.41 -6.01
N GLU A 36 1.43 9.45 -6.11
CA GLU A 36 2.14 9.97 -7.29
C GLU A 36 1.94 9.11 -8.52
N THR A 37 1.89 7.78 -8.36
CA THR A 37 1.69 6.83 -9.46
C THR A 37 0.28 6.96 -10.03
N ILE A 38 -0.75 6.98 -9.18
CA ILE A 38 -2.15 7.18 -9.60
C ILE A 38 -2.28 8.47 -10.42
N ARG A 39 -1.70 9.58 -9.92
CA ARG A 39 -1.71 10.88 -10.61
C ARG A 39 -0.94 10.84 -11.94
N LYS A 40 0.26 10.27 -11.95
CA LYS A 40 1.12 10.18 -13.14
C LYS A 40 0.45 9.44 -14.29
N PHE A 41 -0.24 8.34 -13.98
CA PHE A 41 -0.87 7.49 -14.98
C PHE A 41 -2.35 7.78 -15.19
N ARG A 42 -2.92 8.77 -14.47
CA ARG A 42 -4.34 9.13 -14.56
C ARG A 42 -5.25 7.91 -14.39
N MET A 43 -4.98 7.09 -13.38
CA MET A 43 -5.66 5.80 -13.20
C MET A 43 -7.14 5.96 -12.87
N PHE A 44 -7.48 6.94 -12.01
CA PHE A 44 -8.83 7.33 -11.62
C PHE A 44 -8.79 8.69 -10.91
N ALA A 45 -9.93 9.37 -10.84
CA ALA A 45 -10.14 10.62 -10.14
C ALA A 45 -10.52 10.39 -8.65
N PRO A 46 -10.29 11.36 -7.75
CA PRO A 46 -10.62 11.24 -6.32
C PRO A 46 -12.08 10.91 -6.01
N GLU A 47 -13.01 11.33 -6.86
CA GLU A 47 -14.45 11.19 -6.68
C GLU A 47 -15.00 9.83 -7.16
N GLU A 48 -14.23 9.13 -7.98
CA GLU A 48 -14.61 7.83 -8.54
C GLU A 48 -14.59 6.74 -7.46
N ARG A 49 -15.52 5.79 -7.59
CA ARG A 49 -15.55 4.60 -6.73
C ARG A 49 -14.60 3.56 -7.28
N VAL A 50 -13.67 3.10 -6.45
CA VAL A 50 -12.69 2.08 -6.78
C VAL A 50 -13.06 0.79 -6.08
N LEU A 51 -13.20 -0.30 -6.83
CA LEU A 51 -13.38 -1.63 -6.26
C LEU A 51 -12.03 -2.36 -6.25
N VAL A 52 -11.50 -2.63 -5.06
CA VAL A 52 -10.24 -3.35 -4.87
C VAL A 52 -10.53 -4.84 -4.76
N ALA A 53 -9.99 -5.65 -5.66
CA ALA A 53 -10.00 -7.10 -5.51
C ALA A 53 -9.02 -7.50 -4.39
N VAL A 54 -9.56 -7.89 -3.24
CA VAL A 54 -8.83 -8.30 -2.05
C VAL A 54 -8.74 -9.81 -2.02
N SER A 55 -7.54 -10.36 -1.83
CA SER A 55 -7.32 -11.82 -1.81
C SER A 55 -6.98 -12.36 -0.42
N GLY A 56 -6.99 -11.51 0.63
CA GLY A 56 -6.40 -11.81 1.93
C GLY A 56 -4.88 -11.60 2.01
N GLY A 57 -4.23 -11.43 0.86
CA GLY A 57 -2.79 -11.22 0.77
C GLY A 57 -2.36 -9.81 1.14
N LYS A 58 -1.12 -9.69 1.64
CA LYS A 58 -0.50 -8.42 2.05
C LYS A 58 -0.58 -7.33 0.98
N ASP A 59 -0.44 -7.67 -0.30
CA ASP A 59 -0.40 -6.70 -1.40
C ASP A 59 -1.76 -6.03 -1.60
N SER A 60 -2.83 -6.83 -1.71
CA SER A 60 -4.19 -6.32 -1.90
C SER A 60 -4.74 -5.60 -0.68
N LEU A 61 -4.44 -6.11 0.54
CA LEU A 61 -4.83 -5.45 1.79
C LEU A 61 -4.09 -4.14 2.00
N ALA A 62 -2.77 -4.10 1.75
CA ALA A 62 -2.01 -2.86 1.85
C ALA A 62 -2.48 -1.83 0.82
N LEU A 63 -2.80 -2.25 -0.41
CA LEU A 63 -3.35 -1.35 -1.43
C LEU A 63 -4.67 -0.74 -0.96
N TRP A 64 -5.61 -1.57 -0.47
CA TRP A 64 -6.90 -1.08 -0.01
C TRP A 64 -6.78 -0.10 1.17
N GLU A 65 -5.93 -0.42 2.15
CA GLU A 65 -5.60 0.44 3.28
C GLU A 65 -5.02 1.80 2.83
N ILE A 66 -4.05 1.78 1.90
CA ILE A 66 -3.41 3.00 1.39
C ILE A 66 -4.42 3.87 0.64
N LEU A 67 -5.24 3.29 -0.25
CA LEU A 67 -6.25 4.04 -0.99
C LEU A 67 -7.26 4.71 -0.05
N THR A 68 -7.71 3.97 0.98
CA THR A 68 -8.61 4.49 2.01
C THR A 68 -7.97 5.66 2.78
N LYS A 69 -6.70 5.51 3.21
CA LYS A 69 -5.94 6.58 3.89
C LYS A 69 -5.73 7.83 3.04
N LEU A 70 -5.58 7.66 1.74
CA LEU A 70 -5.43 8.77 0.79
C LEU A 70 -6.77 9.47 0.48
N GLY A 71 -7.89 8.99 1.03
CA GLY A 71 -9.22 9.59 0.88
C GLY A 71 -9.98 9.15 -0.36
N TYR A 72 -9.52 8.13 -1.08
CA TYR A 72 -10.27 7.56 -2.20
C TYR A 72 -11.48 6.77 -1.70
N ARG A 73 -12.55 6.74 -2.51
CA ARG A 73 -13.73 5.91 -2.25
C ARG A 73 -13.46 4.46 -2.68
N ALA A 74 -12.73 3.73 -1.84
CA ALA A 74 -12.28 2.37 -2.12
C ALA A 74 -13.09 1.32 -1.33
N ASP A 75 -13.83 0.48 -2.04
CA ASP A 75 -14.52 -0.69 -1.48
C ASP A 75 -13.72 -1.97 -1.81
N GLY A 76 -13.74 -2.96 -0.92
CA GLY A 76 -13.07 -4.26 -1.13
C GLY A 76 -14.05 -5.33 -1.62
N VAL A 77 -13.59 -6.19 -2.54
CA VAL A 77 -14.29 -7.44 -2.90
C VAL A 77 -13.35 -8.62 -2.71
N TYR A 78 -13.80 -9.64 -1.97
CA TYR A 78 -13.12 -10.91 -1.82
C TYR A 78 -13.89 -11.99 -2.56
N LEU A 79 -13.17 -12.87 -3.26
CA LEU A 79 -13.74 -14.03 -3.93
C LEU A 79 -13.24 -15.29 -3.25
N ASP A 80 -14.14 -15.97 -2.54
CA ASP A 80 -13.87 -17.30 -2.03
C ASP A 80 -13.81 -18.30 -3.20
N LEU A 81 -12.65 -18.92 -3.38
CA LEU A 81 -12.40 -19.89 -4.45
C LEU A 81 -12.87 -21.31 -4.11
N GLY A 82 -13.34 -21.55 -2.88
CA GLY A 82 -13.80 -22.86 -2.41
C GLY A 82 -12.69 -23.89 -2.22
N ILE A 83 -11.44 -23.45 -2.01
CA ILE A 83 -10.30 -24.35 -1.81
C ILE A 83 -10.22 -24.71 -0.32
N ALA A 84 -10.71 -25.91 0.00
CA ALA A 84 -10.80 -26.40 1.37
C ALA A 84 -9.46 -26.30 2.14
N GLY A 85 -9.51 -25.71 3.33
CA GLY A 85 -8.35 -25.49 4.20
C GLY A 85 -7.45 -24.32 3.77
N TYR A 86 -7.75 -23.61 2.70
CA TYR A 86 -6.99 -22.43 2.26
C TYR A 86 -7.87 -21.18 2.20
N SER A 87 -9.01 -21.26 1.50
CA SER A 87 -9.89 -20.12 1.29
C SER A 87 -10.53 -19.62 2.59
N GLU A 88 -10.73 -20.47 3.60
CA GLU A 88 -11.28 -20.05 4.90
C GLU A 88 -10.26 -19.28 5.77
N ARG A 89 -8.97 -19.37 5.43
CA ARG A 89 -7.87 -18.69 6.14
C ARG A 89 -7.46 -17.36 5.52
N SER A 90 -8.05 -17.02 4.37
CA SER A 90 -7.67 -15.85 3.56
C SER A 90 -8.59 -14.67 3.86
#